data_AF-A0A2V7AV59-F1
#
_entry.id   AF-A0A2V7AV59-F1
#
_cell.length_a   1.000
_cell.length_b   1.000
_cell.length_c   1.000
_cell.angle_alpha   90.00
_cell.angle_beta   90.00
_cell.angle_gamma   90.00
#
_symmetry.space_group_name_H-M   'P 1'
#
loop_
_entity.id
_entity.type
_entity.pdbx_description
1 polymer ?
#
loop_
_entity_poly.entity_id
_entity_poly.type
_entity_poly.pdbx_seq_one_letter_code
_entity_poly.pdbx_strand_id
1 'polypeptide(L)'
;MITGLFLAGLVVKERDDRFCVACHLHEEKFKRFTTRASSDLAGFHHRKDTTVGCIACHGGATALTRATVWTVAGFDTLRFLVGAYDEPTRMRVALGDADCARCHTPILAPRVRASMGASDPSTEASRGVEPQDEGNSETNYHAIRDHGPVNVRCVRCHTSHTTDSDEQSRFISRSTVQPVCRECHKEM
;
A
#
# COMPACT_ATOMS: atom_id res chain seq x y z
N MET A 1 0.30 -0.11 -35.76
CA MET A 1 1.64 -0.17 -35.13
C MET A 1 1.94 1.06 -34.27
N ILE A 2 1.66 2.29 -34.74
CA ILE A 2 1.93 3.54 -33.99
C ILE A 2 1.20 3.61 -32.63
N THR A 3 -0.08 3.22 -32.58
CA THR A 3 -0.87 3.20 -31.34
C THR A 3 -0.32 2.24 -30.29
N GLY A 4 0.20 1.08 -30.72
CA GLY A 4 0.79 0.09 -29.81
C GLY A 4 2.10 0.59 -29.18
N LEU A 5 2.95 1.26 -29.97
CA LEU A 5 4.17 1.89 -29.48
C LEU A 5 3.88 3.04 -28.51
N PHE A 6 2.85 3.84 -28.79
CA PHE A 6 2.42 4.92 -27.91
C PHE A 6 1.92 4.39 -26.56
N LEU A 7 1.07 3.37 -26.55
CA LEU A 7 0.57 2.74 -25.32
C LEU A 7 1.72 2.09 -24.51
N ALA A 8 2.66 1.42 -25.19
CA ALA A 8 3.85 0.88 -24.53
C ALA A 8 4.70 1.99 -23.90
N GLY A 9 4.87 3.12 -24.60
CA GLY A 9 5.57 4.30 -24.08
C GLY A 9 4.92 4.87 -22.82
N LEU A 10 3.59 4.97 -22.78
CA LEU A 10 2.85 5.41 -21.58
C LEU A 10 3.06 4.46 -20.40
N VAL A 11 3.01 3.15 -20.65
CA VAL A 11 3.21 2.11 -19.63
C VAL A 11 4.64 2.12 -19.07
N VAL A 12 5.64 2.47 -19.88
CA VAL A 12 7.02 2.69 -19.41
C VAL A 12 7.09 3.97 -18.60
N LYS A 13 6.49 5.07 -19.09
CA LYS A 13 6.56 6.37 -18.43
C LYS A 13 5.87 6.36 -17.06
N GLU A 14 4.80 5.61 -16.92
CA GLU A 14 4.08 5.42 -15.66
C GLU A 14 4.93 4.71 -14.59
N ARG A 15 5.89 3.87 -14.99
CA ARG A 15 6.82 3.20 -14.06
C ARG A 15 8.02 4.06 -13.65
N ASP A 16 8.20 5.23 -14.27
CA ASP A 16 9.26 6.16 -13.92
C ASP A 16 8.79 7.04 -12.76
N ASP A 17 9.29 6.81 -11.54
CA ASP A 17 8.87 7.58 -10.36
C ASP A 17 9.05 9.10 -10.54
N ARG A 18 10.02 9.52 -11.36
CA ARG A 18 10.24 10.94 -11.71
C ARG A 18 9.06 11.54 -12.45
N PHE A 19 8.30 10.72 -13.19
CA PHE A 19 7.05 11.16 -13.83
C PHE A 19 5.98 11.47 -12.79
N CYS A 20 5.81 10.59 -11.80
CA CYS A 20 4.81 10.76 -10.76
C CYS A 20 5.01 12.07 -9.99
N VAL A 21 6.26 12.43 -9.71
CA VAL A 21 6.61 13.65 -8.97
C VAL A 21 6.72 14.90 -9.82
N ALA A 22 6.65 14.77 -11.16
CA ALA A 22 6.64 15.93 -12.05
C ALA A 22 5.29 16.67 -12.00
N CYS A 23 4.18 15.93 -11.79
CA CYS A 23 2.84 16.50 -11.68
C CYS A 23 2.37 16.63 -10.21
N HIS A 24 2.82 15.74 -9.33
CA HIS A 24 2.52 15.80 -7.90
C HIS A 24 3.76 16.31 -7.16
N LEU A 25 3.68 17.52 -6.57
CA LEU A 25 4.75 18.26 -5.88
C LEU A 25 5.26 17.58 -4.57
N HIS A 26 5.37 16.26 -4.58
CA HIS A 26 5.76 15.38 -3.48
C HIS A 26 7.28 15.33 -3.25
N GLU A 27 8.01 16.43 -3.45
CA GLU A 27 9.50 16.44 -3.40
C GLU A 27 10.04 15.84 -2.10
N GLU A 28 9.47 16.22 -0.95
CA GLU A 28 9.89 15.68 0.35
C GLU A 28 9.57 14.18 0.51
N LYS A 29 8.42 13.72 0.00
CA LYS A 29 8.09 12.27 0.04
C LYS A 29 9.01 11.49 -0.90
N PHE A 30 9.28 12.02 -2.08
CA PHE A 30 10.17 11.39 -3.05
C PHE A 30 11.62 11.34 -2.56
N LYS A 31 12.08 12.40 -1.92
CA LYS A 31 13.38 12.44 -1.25
C LYS A 31 13.47 11.35 -0.19
N ARG A 32 12.50 11.26 0.74
CA ARG A 32 12.49 10.18 1.75
C ARG A 32 12.42 8.79 1.12
N PHE A 33 11.59 8.63 0.10
CA PHE A 33 11.42 7.37 -0.63
C PHE A 33 12.72 6.86 -1.27
N THR A 34 13.52 7.76 -1.84
CA THR A 34 14.76 7.43 -2.55
C THR A 34 16.01 7.46 -1.66
N THR A 35 15.93 8.01 -0.46
CA THR A 35 17.06 8.03 0.48
C THR A 35 17.40 6.63 1.02
N ARG A 36 18.71 6.34 1.19
CA ARG A 36 19.17 5.06 1.76
C ARG A 36 18.72 4.84 3.20
N ALA A 37 18.68 5.90 4.01
CA ALA A 37 18.19 5.84 5.38
C ALA A 37 16.68 6.12 5.37
N SER A 38 15.89 5.09 5.12
CA SER A 38 14.43 5.20 5.08
C SER A 38 13.89 5.67 6.42
N SER A 39 13.27 6.85 6.42
CA SER A 39 12.61 7.44 7.59
C SER A 39 11.09 7.21 7.61
N ASP A 40 10.56 6.52 6.59
CA ASP A 40 9.18 6.11 6.49
C ASP A 40 9.06 4.72 5.84
N LEU A 41 7.88 4.12 5.95
CA LEU A 41 7.62 2.76 5.48
C LEU A 41 7.68 2.65 3.95
N ALA A 42 7.32 3.71 3.21
CA ALA A 42 7.41 3.71 1.75
C ALA A 42 8.87 3.63 1.29
N GLY A 43 9.76 4.45 1.85
CA GLY A 43 11.19 4.38 1.59
C GLY A 43 11.79 3.06 2.07
N PHE A 44 11.23 2.44 3.12
CA PHE A 44 11.68 1.12 3.57
C PHE A 44 11.39 0.03 2.53
N HIS A 45 10.19 0.04 1.93
CA HIS A 45 9.86 -0.89 0.86
C HIS A 45 10.80 -0.74 -0.34
N HIS A 46 11.06 0.48 -0.78
CA HIS A 46 11.99 0.74 -1.89
C HIS A 46 13.43 0.33 -1.56
N ARG A 47 13.87 0.56 -0.32
CA ARG A 47 15.20 0.13 0.14
C ARG A 47 15.34 -1.39 0.17
N LYS A 48 14.28 -2.11 0.57
CA LYS A 48 14.27 -3.57 0.61
C LYS A 48 14.23 -4.20 -0.79
N ASP A 49 13.47 -3.60 -1.70
CA ASP A 49 13.38 -4.01 -3.08
C ASP A 49 13.26 -2.77 -3.97
N THR A 50 14.34 -2.45 -4.71
CA THR A 50 14.41 -1.28 -5.57
C THR A 50 13.45 -1.34 -6.77
N THR A 51 12.82 -2.49 -7.03
CA THR A 51 11.76 -2.61 -8.04
C THR A 51 10.41 -2.10 -7.55
N VAL A 52 10.25 -1.91 -6.23
CA VAL A 52 9.07 -1.28 -5.63
C VAL A 52 9.15 0.22 -5.84
N GLY A 53 8.54 0.70 -6.93
CA GLY A 53 8.31 2.11 -7.24
C GLY A 53 6.93 2.61 -6.79
N CYS A 54 6.61 3.86 -7.12
CA CYS A 54 5.34 4.51 -6.77
C CYS A 54 4.12 3.69 -7.23
N ILE A 55 4.16 3.18 -8.45
CA ILE A 55 3.05 2.44 -9.04
C ILE A 55 2.90 1.02 -8.48
N ALA A 56 3.91 0.49 -7.79
CA ALA A 56 3.80 -0.80 -7.12
C ALA A 56 2.69 -0.78 -6.07
N CYS A 57 2.55 0.33 -5.34
CA CYS A 57 1.42 0.55 -4.42
C CYS A 57 0.26 1.27 -5.11
N HIS A 58 0.52 2.41 -5.77
CA HIS A 58 -0.53 3.31 -6.27
C HIS A 58 -1.15 2.91 -7.62
N GLY A 59 -0.66 1.84 -8.24
CA GLY A 59 -1.10 1.45 -9.59
C GLY A 59 -2.50 0.88 -9.69
N GLY A 60 -3.09 0.45 -8.57
CA GLY A 60 -4.34 -0.31 -8.54
C GLY A 60 -4.12 -1.78 -8.89
N ALA A 61 -4.35 -2.66 -7.93
CA ALA A 61 -4.15 -4.11 -8.06
C ALA A 61 -5.17 -4.84 -8.93
N THR A 62 -6.37 -4.29 -9.07
CA THR A 62 -7.47 -4.90 -9.83
C THR A 62 -7.69 -4.16 -11.14
N ALA A 63 -8.25 -4.80 -12.16
CA ALA A 63 -8.53 -4.15 -13.44
C ALA A 63 -9.39 -2.88 -13.27
N LEU A 64 -10.37 -2.91 -12.36
CA LEU A 64 -11.22 -1.77 -12.06
C LEU A 64 -10.44 -0.63 -11.39
N THR A 65 -9.69 -0.92 -10.32
CA THR A 65 -8.90 0.10 -9.62
C THR A 65 -7.80 0.67 -10.51
N ARG A 66 -7.18 -0.17 -11.34
CA ARG A 66 -6.22 0.21 -12.36
C ARG A 66 -6.79 1.23 -13.34
N ALA A 67 -7.99 0.96 -13.89
CA ALA A 67 -8.68 1.88 -14.79
C ALA A 67 -9.02 3.22 -14.11
N THR A 68 -9.43 3.19 -12.84
CA THR A 68 -9.69 4.40 -12.05
C THR A 68 -8.41 5.22 -11.85
N VAL A 69 -7.30 4.57 -11.48
CA VAL A 69 -5.99 5.24 -11.32
C VAL A 69 -5.55 5.90 -12.62
N TRP A 70 -5.66 5.21 -13.75
CA TRP A 70 -5.34 5.77 -15.07
C TRP A 70 -6.22 6.96 -15.43
N THR A 71 -7.51 6.91 -15.11
CA THR A 71 -8.42 8.04 -15.32
C THR A 71 -7.95 9.25 -14.52
N VAL A 72 -7.65 9.06 -13.23
CA VAL A 72 -7.15 10.13 -12.36
C VAL A 72 -5.83 10.70 -12.88
N ALA A 73 -4.87 9.84 -13.25
CA ALA A 73 -3.58 10.27 -13.79
C ALA A 73 -3.72 11.04 -15.12
N GLY A 74 -4.66 10.64 -15.98
CA GLY A 74 -4.99 11.37 -17.21
C GLY A 74 -5.51 12.78 -16.91
N PHE A 75 -6.43 12.92 -15.94
CA PHE A 75 -6.92 14.23 -15.52
C PHE A 75 -5.84 15.11 -14.87
N ASP A 76 -4.94 14.54 -14.07
CA ASP A 76 -3.82 15.28 -13.49
C ASP A 76 -2.82 15.74 -14.55
N THR A 77 -2.57 14.89 -15.56
CA THR A 77 -1.74 15.27 -16.72
C THR A 77 -2.36 16.43 -17.48
N LEU A 78 -3.67 16.42 -17.72
CA LEU A 78 -4.37 17.53 -18.37
C LEU A 78 -4.28 18.82 -17.53
N ARG A 79 -4.47 18.72 -16.21
CA ARG A 79 -4.32 19.86 -15.29
C ARG A 79 -2.92 20.46 -15.34
N PHE A 80 -1.89 19.61 -15.32
CA PHE A 80 -0.50 20.03 -15.45
C PHE A 80 -0.25 20.79 -16.76
N LEU A 81 -0.77 20.29 -17.89
CA LEU A 81 -0.57 20.90 -19.20
C LEU A 81 -1.24 22.28 -19.34
N VAL A 82 -2.33 22.54 -18.61
CA VAL A 82 -3.00 23.85 -18.61
C VAL A 82 -2.49 24.78 -17.50
N GLY A 83 -1.43 24.41 -16.79
CA GLY A 83 -0.81 25.24 -15.74
C GLY A 83 -1.51 25.20 -14.38
N ALA A 84 -2.42 24.24 -14.15
CA ALA A 84 -3.12 24.10 -12.88
C ALA A 84 -2.31 23.21 -11.91
N TYR A 85 -1.35 23.81 -11.22
CA TYR A 85 -0.40 23.14 -10.32
C TYR A 85 -0.87 23.12 -8.87
N ASP A 86 -1.96 22.40 -8.59
CA ASP A 86 -2.44 22.20 -7.21
C ASP A 86 -2.05 20.82 -6.69
N GLU A 87 -1.26 20.79 -5.62
CA GLU A 87 -0.87 19.52 -4.99
C GLU A 87 -2.06 18.87 -4.25
N PRO A 88 -2.36 17.59 -4.48
CA PRO A 88 -3.37 16.88 -3.71
C PRO A 88 -2.96 16.71 -2.24
N THR A 89 -3.84 17.13 -1.33
CA THR A 89 -3.65 16.94 0.13
C THR A 89 -3.93 15.51 0.58
N ARG A 90 -4.59 14.71 -0.25
CA ARG A 90 -4.92 13.31 0.02
C ARG A 90 -4.96 12.49 -1.26
N MET A 91 -4.85 11.17 -1.10
CA MET A 91 -5.00 10.22 -2.18
C MET A 91 -6.45 10.19 -2.68
N ARG A 92 -6.66 10.32 -4.00
CA ARG A 92 -8.02 10.23 -4.59
C ARG A 92 -8.52 8.79 -4.68
N VAL A 93 -7.60 7.84 -4.91
CA VAL A 93 -7.89 6.40 -4.92
C VAL A 93 -7.15 5.78 -3.75
N ALA A 94 -7.85 5.52 -2.66
CA ALA A 94 -7.24 4.96 -1.46
C ALA A 94 -6.80 3.50 -1.69
N LEU A 95 -5.60 3.15 -1.22
CA LEU A 95 -5.05 1.79 -1.27
C LEU A 95 -6.00 0.79 -0.61
N GLY A 96 -6.17 -0.36 -1.26
CA GLY A 96 -6.94 -1.49 -0.76
C GLY A 96 -6.05 -2.69 -0.45
N ASP A 97 -6.63 -3.71 0.18
CA ASP A 97 -5.88 -4.90 0.61
C ASP A 97 -5.21 -5.64 -0.56
N ALA A 98 -5.85 -5.61 -1.74
CA ALA A 98 -5.29 -6.20 -2.96
C ALA A 98 -3.98 -5.52 -3.40
N ASP A 99 -3.76 -4.24 -3.07
CA ASP A 99 -2.51 -3.54 -3.37
C ASP A 99 -1.35 -4.10 -2.54
N CYS A 100 -1.62 -4.41 -1.28
CA CYS A 100 -0.63 -4.99 -0.35
C CYS A 100 -0.44 -6.50 -0.59
N ALA A 101 -1.52 -7.22 -0.91
CA ALA A 101 -1.52 -8.67 -1.08
C ALA A 101 -0.70 -9.15 -2.28
N ARG A 102 -0.33 -8.27 -3.22
CA ARG A 102 0.60 -8.60 -4.31
C ARG A 102 1.97 -9.07 -3.80
N CYS A 103 2.40 -8.60 -2.63
CA CYS A 103 3.68 -8.97 -2.02
C CYS A 103 3.54 -9.59 -0.62
N HIS A 104 2.45 -9.30 0.11
CA HIS A 104 2.23 -9.77 1.47
C HIS A 104 1.25 -10.95 1.57
N THR A 105 1.29 -11.91 0.64
CA THR A 105 0.38 -13.08 0.65
C THR A 105 0.51 -13.96 1.91
N PRO A 106 1.69 -14.25 2.50
CA PRO A 106 1.75 -15.15 3.65
C PRO A 106 1.13 -14.52 4.92
N ILE A 107 1.31 -13.21 5.09
CA ILE A 107 0.76 -12.43 6.21
C ILE A 107 -0.75 -12.22 6.04
N LEU A 108 -1.25 -12.20 4.80
CA LEU A 108 -2.65 -11.92 4.46
C LEU A 108 -3.46 -13.17 4.08
N ALA A 109 -2.86 -14.36 4.04
CA ALA A 109 -3.50 -15.59 3.58
C ALA A 109 -4.84 -15.90 4.27
N PRO A 110 -5.02 -15.67 5.59
CA PRO A 110 -6.31 -15.86 6.25
C PRO A 110 -7.39 -14.85 5.82
N ARG A 111 -7.03 -13.60 5.53
CA ARG A 111 -7.97 -12.51 5.20
C ARG A 111 -8.40 -12.52 3.73
N VAL A 112 -7.48 -12.83 2.81
CA VAL A 112 -7.80 -12.94 1.39
C VAL A 112 -8.79 -14.09 1.15
N ARG A 113 -8.62 -15.24 1.81
CA ARG A 113 -9.54 -16.39 1.72
C ARG A 113 -10.96 -16.08 2.22
N ALA A 114 -11.09 -15.31 3.31
CA ALA A 114 -12.38 -14.86 3.83
C ALA A 114 -13.08 -13.87 2.87
N SER A 115 -12.32 -12.97 2.22
CA SER A 115 -12.86 -11.97 1.30
C SER A 115 -13.26 -12.53 -0.08
N MET A 116 -12.68 -13.66 -0.51
CA MET A 116 -12.98 -14.31 -1.79
C MET A 116 -14.06 -15.41 -1.70
N GLY A 117 -14.71 -15.59 -0.55
CA GLY A 117 -15.79 -16.58 -0.40
C GLY A 117 -15.34 -18.03 -0.63
N ALA A 118 -14.18 -18.44 -0.09
CA ALA A 118 -13.71 -19.81 -0.25
C ALA A 118 -14.45 -20.78 0.68
N SER A 119 -15.51 -21.40 0.17
CA SER A 119 -16.05 -22.66 0.64
C SER A 119 -15.23 -23.82 0.07
N ASP A 120 -14.12 -24.19 0.72
CA ASP A 120 -13.59 -25.56 0.67
C ASP A 120 -12.58 -25.80 1.82
N PRO A 121 -12.84 -26.70 2.79
CA PRO A 121 -11.94 -26.97 3.92
C PRO A 121 -10.73 -27.86 3.57
N SER A 122 -10.55 -28.24 2.30
CA SER A 122 -9.75 -29.41 1.93
C SER A 122 -8.50 -29.06 1.12
N THR A 123 -7.62 -28.20 1.62
CA THR A 123 -6.26 -28.13 1.04
C THR A 123 -5.20 -28.22 2.13
N GLU A 124 -4.45 -29.31 2.09
CA GLU A 124 -3.34 -29.67 2.99
C GLU A 124 -2.10 -28.76 2.88
N ALA A 125 -2.24 -27.56 2.31
CA ALA A 125 -1.18 -26.57 2.17
C ALA A 125 -0.81 -25.86 3.50
N SER A 126 -1.38 -26.29 4.62
CA SER A 126 -1.13 -25.71 5.96
C SER A 126 -0.10 -26.48 6.79
N ARG A 127 0.58 -27.50 6.24
CA ARG A 127 1.67 -28.20 6.94
C ARG A 127 3.01 -27.85 6.29
N GLY A 128 3.74 -26.92 6.89
CA GLY A 128 5.17 -26.76 6.58
C GLY A 128 5.75 -25.35 6.57
N VAL A 129 5.09 -24.35 7.15
CA VAL A 129 5.77 -23.08 7.46
C VAL A 129 5.80 -22.93 8.97
N GLU A 130 6.93 -23.32 9.57
CA GLU A 130 7.30 -22.93 10.92
C GLU A 130 7.07 -21.41 11.06
N PRO A 131 6.28 -20.93 12.02
CA PRO A 131 6.14 -19.51 12.25
C PRO A 131 7.51 -18.99 12.65
N GLN A 132 8.14 -18.18 11.79
CA GLN A 132 9.16 -17.28 12.30
C GLN A 132 8.47 -16.44 13.36
N ASP A 133 9.02 -16.53 14.57
CA ASP A 133 8.57 -15.90 15.82
C ASP A 133 8.32 -14.40 15.61
N GLU A 134 7.14 -14.07 15.12
CA GLU A 134 6.57 -12.74 15.09
C GLU A 134 5.47 -12.62 16.15
N GLY A 135 5.89 -12.88 17.39
CA GLY A 135 5.24 -12.34 18.57
C GLY A 135 4.05 -13.16 19.08
N ASN A 136 4.07 -13.38 20.39
CA ASN A 136 2.93 -13.74 21.24
C ASN A 136 1.60 -13.16 20.69
N SER A 137 0.56 -14.00 20.64
CA SER A 137 -0.78 -13.66 20.12
C SER A 137 -1.40 -12.44 20.80
N GLU A 138 -0.89 -12.03 21.95
CA GLU A 138 -1.27 -10.81 22.68
C GLU A 138 -0.80 -9.50 22.02
N THR A 139 0.18 -9.54 21.11
CA THR A 139 0.81 -8.33 20.52
C THR A 139 0.65 -8.19 19.00
N ASN A 140 0.20 -9.24 18.32
CA ASN A 140 0.02 -9.25 16.86
C ASN A 140 -1.47 -9.14 16.50
N TYR A 141 -1.90 -7.97 16.00
CA TYR A 141 -3.29 -7.75 15.55
C TYR A 141 -3.78 -8.81 14.55
N HIS A 142 -2.91 -9.29 13.66
CA HIS A 142 -3.28 -10.26 12.63
C HIS A 142 -3.50 -11.68 13.17
N ALA A 143 -2.94 -11.99 14.34
CA ALA A 143 -3.07 -13.30 14.98
C ALA A 143 -4.35 -13.43 15.84
N ILE A 144 -5.03 -12.33 16.14
CA ILE A 144 -6.24 -12.34 16.97
C ILE A 144 -7.42 -12.85 16.12
N ARG A 145 -7.93 -14.04 16.45
CA ARG A 145 -9.03 -14.70 15.73
C ARG A 145 -10.26 -13.80 15.54
N ASP A 146 -10.64 -13.07 16.59
CA ASP A 146 -11.84 -12.24 16.59
C ASP A 146 -11.70 -10.99 15.69
N HIS A 147 -10.48 -10.64 15.29
CA HIS A 147 -10.20 -9.60 14.29
C HIS A 147 -10.18 -10.14 12.84
N GLY A 148 -10.41 -11.43 12.63
CA GLY A 148 -10.57 -12.03 11.30
C GLY A 148 -11.64 -11.38 10.42
N PRO A 149 -12.87 -11.14 10.92
CA PRO A 149 -13.94 -10.50 10.15
C PRO A 149 -13.86 -8.97 10.13
N VAL A 150 -12.98 -8.36 10.94
CA VAL A 150 -12.86 -6.90 11.03
C VAL A 150 -12.14 -6.36 9.79
N ASN A 151 -12.86 -5.57 8.99
CA ASN A 151 -12.32 -4.98 7.77
C ASN A 151 -11.74 -3.58 8.06
N VAL A 152 -10.43 -3.55 8.33
CA VAL A 152 -9.64 -2.32 8.47
C VAL A 152 -8.53 -2.34 7.44
N ARG A 153 -8.46 -1.31 6.60
CA ARG A 153 -7.42 -1.19 5.55
C ARG A 153 -6.03 -1.17 6.18
N CYS A 154 -5.07 -1.87 5.57
CA CYS A 154 -3.69 -1.99 6.07
C CYS A 154 -3.06 -0.63 6.43
N VAL A 155 -3.25 0.37 5.56
CA VAL A 155 -2.67 1.73 5.69
C VAL A 155 -3.21 2.54 6.86
N ARG A 156 -4.28 2.08 7.53
CA ARG A 156 -4.77 2.72 8.76
C ARG A 156 -3.89 2.45 9.97
N CYS A 157 -3.18 1.32 9.96
CA CYS A 157 -2.21 0.96 10.99
C CYS A 157 -0.77 1.13 10.51
N HIS A 158 -0.51 0.82 9.23
CA HIS A 158 0.79 0.94 8.58
C HIS A 158 0.84 2.18 7.67
N THR A 159 0.96 3.37 8.28
CA THR A 159 1.00 4.63 7.53
C THR A 159 2.31 4.77 6.75
N SER A 160 2.22 4.86 5.42
CA SER A 160 3.39 4.65 4.56
C SER A 160 4.35 5.84 4.44
N HIS A 161 3.84 7.07 4.51
CA HIS A 161 4.61 8.30 4.26
C HIS A 161 4.79 9.19 5.49
N THR A 162 4.47 8.67 6.68
CA THR A 162 4.66 9.39 7.94
C THR A 162 6.00 9.03 8.56
N THR A 163 6.54 9.94 9.35
CA THR A 163 7.84 9.81 10.04
C THR A 163 7.66 9.75 11.56
N ASP A 164 6.46 9.38 12.01
CA ASP A 164 6.05 9.33 13.42
C ASP A 164 6.29 7.95 14.06
N SER A 165 7.07 7.10 13.39
CA SER A 165 7.48 5.77 13.84
C SER A 165 8.78 5.36 13.12
N ASP A 166 9.30 4.19 13.44
CA ASP A 166 10.58 3.67 12.96
C ASP A 166 10.53 2.18 12.61
N GLU A 167 11.61 1.66 12.04
CA GLU A 167 11.72 0.26 11.63
C GLU A 167 11.58 -0.73 12.80
N GLN A 168 12.08 -0.37 14.00
CA GLN A 168 11.97 -1.23 15.19
C GLN A 168 10.51 -1.40 15.61
N SER A 169 9.74 -0.33 15.49
CA SER A 169 8.29 -0.28 15.71
C SER A 169 7.50 -0.72 14.48
N ARG A 170 8.15 -1.25 13.44
CA ARG A 170 7.55 -1.69 12.16
C ARG A 170 6.76 -0.57 11.46
N PHE A 171 7.17 0.67 11.67
CA PHE A 171 6.52 1.90 11.21
C PHE A 171 5.06 2.05 11.67
N ILE A 172 4.74 1.48 12.83
CA ILE A 172 3.44 1.62 13.49
C ILE A 172 3.56 2.72 14.54
N SER A 173 2.81 3.81 14.37
CA SER A 173 2.76 4.91 15.32
C SER A 173 1.62 4.73 16.32
N ARG A 174 1.94 4.68 17.62
CA ARG A 174 0.92 4.49 18.67
C ARG A 174 -0.13 5.60 18.65
N SER A 175 0.28 6.86 18.48
CA SER A 175 -0.65 8.00 18.42
C SER A 175 -1.60 7.92 17.24
N THR A 176 -1.16 7.30 16.13
CA THR A 176 -1.95 7.12 14.92
C THR A 176 -2.87 5.90 14.99
N VAL A 177 -2.37 4.78 15.53
CA VAL A 177 -3.09 3.49 15.54
C VAL A 177 -4.05 3.34 16.71
N GLN A 178 -3.72 3.84 17.91
CA GLN A 178 -4.61 3.69 19.07
C GLN A 178 -6.02 4.29 18.84
N PRO A 179 -6.20 5.43 18.16
CA PRO A 179 -7.52 5.91 17.75
C PRO A 179 -8.30 4.91 16.87
N VAL A 180 -7.63 4.19 15.96
CA VAL A 180 -8.26 3.19 15.08
C VAL A 180 -8.89 2.08 15.92
N CYS A 181 -8.16 1.59 16.92
CA CYS A 181 -8.70 0.59 17.83
C CYS A 181 -9.95 1.14 18.56
N ARG A 182 -9.93 2.41 18.98
CA ARG A 182 -11.00 3.03 19.80
C ARG A 182 -12.33 3.19 19.07
N GLU A 183 -12.33 3.06 17.75
CA GLU A 183 -13.55 3.03 16.96
C GLU A 183 -14.45 1.86 17.35
N CYS A 184 -13.86 0.74 17.79
CA CYS A 184 -14.58 -0.45 18.22
C CYS A 184 -14.46 -0.71 19.73
N HIS A 185 -13.30 -0.44 20.34
CA HIS A 185 -13.08 -0.61 21.78
C HIS A 185 -13.16 0.74 22.50
N LYS A 186 -14.35 1.12 22.94
CA LYS A 186 -14.60 2.43 23.55
C LYS A 186 -13.87 2.65 24.89
N GLU A 187 -13.47 1.57 25.56
CA GLU A 187 -12.81 1.57 26.88
C GLU A 187 -11.56 0.67 26.86
N MET A 188 -10.41 1.24 26.51
CA MET A 188 -9.11 0.54 26.58
C MET A 188 -7.96 1.48 26.90
#